data_AF-E8ZIP5-F1
#
_entry.id   AF-E8ZIP5-F1
#
_cell.length_a   1.000
_cell.length_b   1.000
_cell.length_c   1.000
_cell.angle_alpha   90.00
_cell.angle_beta   90.00
_cell.angle_gamma   90.00
#
_symmetry.space_group_name_H-M   'P 1'
#
loop_
_entity.id
_entity.type
_entity.pdbx_description
1 polymer ?
#
loop_
_entity_poly.entity_id
_entity_poly.type
_entity_poly.pdbx_seq_one_letter_code
_entity_poly.pdbx_strand_id
1 'polypeptide(L)'
;MAMNNLYMLGALGAAGALGGGIYLAYPSSTDKPASTTTIRDKLVKDSYTILNDGHSDWSKVLEKYNDTKITPDRRFTQSTETIELDVLKRSCESALSHGEDESLYEKTKLWCTVPRTLQQRLEDLKIKLLRTDGNDDQDKWGKLKDLYKAAGDKGIKTFAINNPDDTNAWQQLRDECKKHLNKERWDSEYEYYLGKVSDWCSDKG
;
A
#
# COMPACT_ATOMS: atom_id res chain seq x y z
N MET A 1 -67.22 46.18 20.73
CA MET A 1 -67.86 45.81 19.44
C MET A 1 -66.73 45.27 18.57
N ALA A 2 -66.40 43.99 18.69
CA ALA A 2 -67.01 42.86 18.00
C ALA A 2 -66.48 42.69 16.56
N MET A 3 -66.34 41.40 16.21
CA MET A 3 -66.10 40.79 14.90
C MET A 3 -64.64 40.51 14.57
N ASN A 4 -64.24 39.31 14.13
CA ASN A 4 -64.86 37.98 14.16
C ASN A 4 -63.76 37.03 13.66
N ASN A 5 -63.63 35.84 14.25
CA ASN A 5 -62.96 34.72 13.59
C ASN A 5 -63.86 34.19 12.47
N LEU A 6 -63.29 33.84 11.31
CA LEU A 6 -63.87 32.81 10.44
C LEU A 6 -62.84 32.08 9.57
N TYR A 7 -62.53 30.85 10.02
CA TYR A 7 -62.38 29.58 9.31
C TYR A 7 -61.91 29.50 7.85
N MET A 8 -60.93 28.62 7.60
CA MET A 8 -61.02 27.35 6.83
C MET A 8 -59.67 27.03 6.16
N LEU A 9 -58.96 25.97 6.58
CA LEU A 9 -59.08 24.57 6.15
C LEU A 9 -58.38 24.27 4.80
N GLY A 10 -57.36 23.40 4.87
CA GLY A 10 -57.27 22.30 3.89
C GLY A 10 -56.07 22.25 2.94
N ALA A 11 -54.97 21.67 3.44
CA ALA A 11 -54.21 20.55 2.86
C ALA A 11 -53.37 20.68 1.57
N LEU A 12 -52.36 19.79 1.53
CA LEU A 12 -51.44 19.38 0.45
C LEU A 12 -50.22 20.31 0.32
N GLY A 13 -48.96 19.90 0.49
CA GLY A 13 -48.33 18.60 0.27
C GLY A 13 -47.19 18.78 -0.74
N ALA A 14 -45.97 18.44 -0.32
CA ALA A 14 -44.75 18.15 -1.10
C ALA A 14 -43.71 19.25 -1.42
N ALA A 15 -42.46 18.77 -1.36
CA ALA A 15 -41.13 19.34 -1.71
C ALA A 15 -40.54 20.36 -0.72
N GLY A 16 -39.45 20.13 0.02
CA GLY A 16 -38.35 19.17 -0.12
C GLY A 16 -37.08 19.88 -0.58
N ALA A 17 -36.15 20.14 0.35
CA ALA A 17 -34.69 20.33 0.22
C ALA A 17 -34.17 21.08 1.47
N LEU A 18 -33.73 20.40 2.53
CA LEU A 18 -32.37 19.85 2.76
C LEU A 18 -31.29 20.92 3.03
N GLY A 19 -30.80 20.93 4.27
CA GLY A 19 -29.62 21.69 4.70
C GLY A 19 -29.40 21.74 6.22
N GLY A 20 -29.47 20.59 6.91
CA GLY A 20 -29.04 20.46 8.32
C GLY A 20 -27.50 20.44 8.44
N GLY A 21 -26.87 20.76 9.56
CA GLY A 21 -27.39 20.64 10.93
C GLY A 21 -26.79 21.64 11.93
N ILE A 22 -27.52 21.76 13.02
CA ILE A 22 -27.31 22.68 14.14
C ILE A 22 -26.46 21.98 15.20
N TYR A 23 -25.49 22.73 15.71
CA TYR A 23 -24.62 22.43 16.85
C TYR A 23 -25.45 22.33 18.14
N LEU A 24 -25.41 21.19 18.84
CA LEU A 24 -25.93 21.08 20.21
C LEU A 24 -25.00 20.22 21.08
N ALA A 25 -24.62 20.80 22.22
CA ALA A 25 -23.64 20.30 23.16
C ALA A 25 -24.28 19.66 24.41
N TYR A 26 -23.73 18.48 24.79
CA TYR A 26 -23.59 17.86 26.14
C TYR A 26 -24.86 17.46 26.96
N PRO A 27 -24.80 16.47 27.92
CA PRO A 27 -23.62 15.99 28.66
C PRO A 27 -23.44 14.47 28.98
N SER A 28 -22.18 14.12 29.27
CA SER A 28 -21.66 13.07 30.19
C SER A 28 -21.99 11.58 29.97
N SER A 29 -21.00 10.84 29.45
CA SER A 29 -20.56 9.54 29.97
C SER A 29 -19.14 9.26 29.45
N THR A 30 -18.16 9.50 30.33
CA THR A 30 -16.82 8.89 30.44
C THR A 30 -16.29 8.07 29.25
N ASP A 31 -15.20 8.57 28.67
CA ASP A 31 -14.14 7.84 27.95
C ASP A 31 -14.56 7.02 26.72
N LYS A 32 -14.78 7.70 25.59
CA LYS A 32 -14.30 7.13 24.32
C LYS A 32 -12.94 7.76 24.05
N PRO A 33 -11.81 7.02 24.17
CA PRO A 33 -10.56 7.55 23.67
C PRO A 33 -10.79 7.89 22.19
N ALA A 34 -10.32 9.07 21.76
CA ALA A 34 -10.12 9.31 20.35
C ALA A 34 -9.44 8.05 19.81
N SER A 35 -10.04 7.37 18.83
CA SER A 35 -9.46 6.16 18.25
C SER A 35 -8.13 6.59 17.62
N THR A 36 -7.05 6.50 18.39
CA THR A 36 -5.70 6.76 17.91
C THR A 36 -5.42 5.60 16.97
N THR A 37 -5.58 5.84 15.66
CA THR A 37 -5.18 4.88 14.65
C THR A 37 -3.76 4.47 14.94
N THR A 38 -3.54 3.19 15.18
CA THR A 38 -2.20 2.67 15.47
C THR A 38 -1.46 2.38 14.18
N ILE A 39 -0.15 2.23 14.26
CA ILE A 39 0.66 1.75 13.13
C ILE A 39 0.15 0.38 12.64
N ARG A 40 -0.30 -0.49 13.56
CA ARG A 40 -0.95 -1.76 13.20
C ARG A 40 -2.18 -1.54 12.32
N ASP A 41 -3.07 -0.62 12.70
CA ASP A 41 -4.30 -0.36 11.94
C ASP A 41 -3.99 0.16 10.53
N LYS A 42 -3.00 1.06 10.42
CA LYS A 42 -2.52 1.57 9.12
C LYS A 42 -1.94 0.46 8.25
N LEU A 43 -1.09 -0.41 8.81
CA LEU A 43 -0.51 -1.53 8.07
C LEU A 43 -1.57 -2.50 7.55
N VAL A 44 -2.55 -2.86 8.38
CA VAL A 44 -3.66 -3.74 7.96
C VAL A 44 -4.50 -3.08 6.86
N LYS A 45 -4.80 -1.78 7.00
CA LYS A 45 -5.49 -1.00 5.96
C LYS A 45 -4.72 -0.99 4.64
N ASP A 46 -3.40 -0.90 4.70
CA ASP A 46 -2.51 -0.94 3.53
C ASP A 46 -2.23 -2.38 3.05
N SER A 47 -3.03 -3.36 3.49
CA SER A 47 -2.96 -4.78 3.10
C SER A 47 -1.62 -5.45 3.45
N TYR A 48 -0.95 -5.01 4.52
CA TYR A 48 0.19 -5.73 5.08
C TYR A 48 -0.28 -6.81 6.05
N THR A 49 0.38 -7.96 6.01
CA THR A 49 0.20 -9.00 7.04
C THR A 49 1.26 -8.82 8.12
N ILE A 50 0.81 -8.61 9.36
CA ILE A 50 1.71 -8.49 10.52
C ILE A 50 2.37 -9.83 10.79
N LEU A 51 3.67 -9.78 11.07
CA LEU A 51 4.45 -10.95 11.43
C LEU A 51 4.09 -11.37 12.88
N ASN A 52 3.38 -12.48 13.03
CA ASN A 52 3.01 -12.99 14.35
C ASN A 52 4.19 -13.69 15.03
N ASP A 53 4.16 -13.83 16.36
CA ASP A 53 5.30 -14.32 17.15
C ASP A 53 5.82 -15.71 16.73
N GLY A 54 4.93 -16.60 16.30
CA GLY A 54 5.26 -17.96 15.85
C GLY A 54 5.62 -18.11 14.37
N HIS A 55 5.73 -17.01 13.61
CA HIS A 55 5.97 -17.10 12.16
C HIS A 55 7.38 -17.64 11.84
N SER A 56 7.47 -18.52 10.83
CA SER A 56 8.76 -19.09 10.39
C SER A 56 9.73 -18.06 9.82
N ASP A 57 9.21 -16.94 9.31
CA ASP A 57 10.03 -15.91 8.66
C ASP A 57 10.85 -15.07 9.64
N TRP A 58 10.60 -15.14 10.95
CA TRP A 58 11.36 -14.39 11.95
C TRP A 58 12.87 -14.59 11.83
N SER A 59 13.32 -15.82 11.56
CA SER A 59 14.75 -16.11 11.37
C SER A 59 15.33 -15.34 10.18
N LYS A 60 14.61 -15.30 9.05
CA LYS A 60 15.03 -14.55 7.85
C LYS A 60 15.02 -13.05 8.09
N VAL A 61 14.00 -12.54 8.77
CA VAL A 61 13.88 -11.12 9.12
C VAL A 61 15.03 -10.69 10.03
N LEU A 62 15.37 -11.50 11.03
CA LEU A 62 16.49 -11.23 11.94
C LEU A 62 17.83 -11.23 11.21
N GLU A 63 18.07 -12.22 10.35
CA GLU A 63 19.27 -12.30 9.52
C GLU A 63 19.43 -11.01 8.69
N LYS A 64 18.35 -10.58 8.03
CA LYS A 64 18.36 -9.34 7.25
C LYS A 64 18.50 -8.09 8.11
N TYR A 65 17.87 -8.03 9.27
CA TYR A 65 17.97 -6.89 10.19
C TYR A 65 19.43 -6.66 10.61
N ASN A 66 20.13 -7.75 10.91
CA ASN A 66 21.52 -7.75 11.37
C ASN A 66 22.55 -7.63 10.23
N ASP A 67 22.13 -7.68 8.95
CA ASP A 67 23.01 -7.53 7.80
C ASP A 67 23.71 -6.15 7.83
N THR A 68 25.03 -6.14 7.59
CA THR A 68 25.88 -4.95 7.61
C THR A 68 25.56 -3.97 6.47
N LYS A 69 24.86 -4.42 5.43
CA LYS A 69 24.37 -3.59 4.34
C LYS A 69 23.13 -2.76 4.71
N ILE A 70 22.45 -3.10 5.81
CA ILE A 70 21.32 -2.34 6.30
C ILE A 70 21.82 -1.13 7.08
N THR A 71 21.42 0.05 6.62
CA THR A 71 21.81 1.31 7.22
C THR A 71 21.05 1.54 8.54
N PRO A 72 21.67 2.20 9.55
CA PRO A 72 21.04 2.42 10.86
C PRO A 72 19.70 3.18 10.83
N ASP A 73 19.50 4.07 9.84
CA ASP A 73 18.25 4.81 9.66
C ASP A 73 17.07 3.89 9.32
N ARG A 74 17.33 2.72 8.73
CA ARG A 74 16.31 1.71 8.45
C ARG A 74 16.02 0.81 9.64
N ARG A 75 16.80 0.86 10.72
CA ARG A 75 16.64 0.04 11.94
C ARG A 75 15.82 0.77 13.01
N PHE A 76 15.32 0.03 14.00
CA PHE A 76 14.66 0.64 15.16
C PHE A 76 15.65 1.40 16.05
N THR A 77 16.89 0.93 16.11
CA THR A 77 17.99 1.56 16.85
C THR A 77 18.97 2.22 15.87
N GLN A 78 19.60 3.32 16.27
CA GLN A 78 20.66 3.98 15.49
C GLN A 78 22.02 3.25 15.60
N SER A 79 21.99 1.95 15.93
CA SER A 79 23.18 1.12 16.12
C SER A 79 23.31 0.10 14.98
N THR A 80 24.55 -0.18 14.60
CA THR A 80 24.89 -1.26 13.67
C THR A 80 25.06 -2.61 14.37
N GLU A 81 25.01 -2.64 15.71
CA GLU A 81 25.14 -3.86 16.49
C GLU A 81 24.05 -4.88 16.14
N THR A 82 24.42 -6.16 16.22
CA THR A 82 23.50 -7.27 16.03
C THR A 82 22.58 -7.37 17.23
N ILE A 83 21.30 -7.65 16.99
CA ILE A 83 20.32 -7.89 18.05
C ILE A 83 19.83 -9.34 18.02
N GLU A 84 19.31 -9.79 19.16
CA GLU A 84 18.65 -11.08 19.30
C GLU A 84 17.19 -11.03 18.83
N LEU A 85 16.64 -12.20 18.49
CA LEU A 85 15.26 -12.32 17.97
C LEU A 85 14.23 -11.67 18.90
N ASP A 86 14.32 -11.93 20.20
CA ASP A 86 13.37 -11.42 21.17
C ASP A 86 13.41 -9.89 21.29
N VAL A 87 14.59 -9.28 21.05
CA VAL A 87 14.73 -7.82 21.04
C VAL A 87 14.00 -7.24 19.82
N LEU A 88 14.14 -7.88 18.65
CA LEU A 88 13.46 -7.46 17.43
C LEU A 88 11.93 -7.60 17.59
N LYS A 89 11.46 -8.73 18.12
CA LYS A 89 10.03 -8.98 18.37
C LYS A 89 9.42 -7.94 19.31
N ARG A 90 10.06 -7.65 20.44
CA ARG A 90 9.62 -6.59 21.36
C ARG A 90 9.59 -5.21 20.71
N SER A 91 10.59 -4.91 19.87
CA SER A 91 10.63 -3.65 19.12
C SER A 91 9.43 -3.54 18.18
N CYS A 92 9.09 -4.64 17.50
CA CYS A 92 7.91 -4.72 16.64
C CYS A 92 6.60 -4.55 17.41
N GLU A 93 6.41 -5.26 18.53
CA GLU A 93 5.20 -5.13 19.34
C GLU A 93 4.98 -3.71 19.84
N SER A 94 6.05 -3.09 20.36
CA SER A 94 6.04 -1.69 20.80
C SER A 94 5.66 -0.76 19.65
N ALA A 95 6.34 -0.88 18.49
CA ALA A 95 6.10 -0.02 17.34
C ALA A 95 4.69 -0.17 16.76
N LEU A 96 4.15 -1.39 16.69
CA LEU A 96 2.79 -1.67 16.22
C LEU A 96 1.70 -1.01 17.07
N SER A 97 1.95 -0.87 18.37
CA SER A 97 1.02 -0.24 19.33
C SER A 97 1.09 1.29 19.35
N HIS A 98 2.11 1.85 18.71
CA HIS A 98 2.34 3.29 18.71
C HIS A 98 1.30 4.01 17.82
N GLY A 99 1.02 5.27 18.17
CA GLY A 99 0.26 6.16 17.29
C GLY A 99 0.99 6.44 15.98
N GLU A 100 0.26 6.96 14.98
CA GLU A 100 0.81 7.23 13.65
C GLU A 100 2.07 8.12 13.71
N ASP A 101 3.20 7.53 13.36
CA ASP A 101 4.48 8.20 13.12
C ASP A 101 5.05 7.62 11.83
N GLU A 102 5.38 8.48 10.86
CA GLU A 102 5.75 8.03 9.52
C GLU A 102 7.10 7.29 9.50
N SER A 103 8.08 7.75 10.28
CA SER A 103 9.40 7.11 10.34
C SER A 103 9.31 5.73 10.98
N LEU A 104 8.57 5.63 12.09
CA LEU A 104 8.31 4.38 12.78
C LEU A 104 7.44 3.45 11.94
N TYR A 105 6.45 3.99 11.20
CA TYR A 105 5.62 3.22 10.27
C TYR A 105 6.49 2.55 9.20
N GLU A 106 7.39 3.28 8.55
CA GLU A 106 8.28 2.72 7.52
C GLU A 106 9.19 1.60 8.05
N LYS A 107 9.72 1.76 9.27
CA LYS A 107 10.52 0.72 9.95
C LYS A 107 9.67 -0.49 10.32
N THR A 108 8.46 -0.26 10.84
CA THR A 108 7.53 -1.32 11.23
C THR A 108 7.04 -2.10 10.02
N LYS A 109 6.75 -1.41 8.92
CA LYS A 109 6.44 -1.98 7.61
C LYS A 109 7.58 -2.90 7.13
N LEU A 110 8.84 -2.47 7.31
CA LEU A 110 10.01 -3.21 6.86
C LEU A 110 10.29 -4.48 7.68
N TRP A 111 10.16 -4.41 9.01
CA TRP A 111 10.64 -5.47 9.92
C TRP A 111 9.56 -6.29 10.60
N CYS A 112 8.34 -5.77 10.69
CA CYS A 112 7.26 -6.37 11.48
C CYS A 112 6.12 -6.89 10.61
N THR A 113 6.32 -6.97 9.30
CA THR A 113 5.38 -7.54 8.35
C THR A 113 5.98 -8.79 7.71
N VAL A 114 5.11 -9.69 7.25
CA VAL A 114 5.53 -10.86 6.47
C VAL A 114 6.31 -10.37 5.24
N PRO A 115 7.56 -10.82 5.04
CA PRO A 115 8.34 -10.46 3.86
C PRO A 115 7.63 -10.91 2.59
N ARG A 116 7.45 -9.97 1.65
CA ARG A 116 6.85 -10.24 0.34
C ARG A 116 7.82 -9.87 -0.77
N THR A 117 7.90 -10.69 -1.81
CA THR A 117 8.46 -10.24 -3.10
C THR A 117 7.56 -9.18 -3.73
N LEU A 118 8.02 -8.52 -4.79
CA LEU A 118 7.17 -7.59 -5.55
C LEU A 118 5.92 -8.29 -6.08
N GLN A 119 6.07 -9.48 -6.64
CA GLN A 119 4.93 -10.27 -7.11
C GLN A 119 3.90 -10.53 -6.00
N GLN A 120 4.34 -11.07 -4.87
CA GLN A 120 3.43 -11.39 -3.76
C GLN A 120 2.78 -10.12 -3.19
N ARG A 121 3.50 -8.99 -3.18
CA ARG A 121 2.94 -7.71 -2.71
C ARG A 121 1.86 -7.18 -3.65
N LEU A 122 2.05 -7.32 -4.97
CA LEU A 122 1.01 -6.96 -5.93
C LEU A 122 -0.23 -7.85 -5.79
N GLU A 123 -0.04 -9.15 -5.51
CA GLU A 123 -1.14 -10.09 -5.21
C GLU A 123 -1.90 -9.71 -3.92
N ASP A 124 -1.19 -9.30 -2.87
CA ASP A 124 -1.79 -8.76 -1.64
C ASP A 124 -2.65 -7.51 -1.94
N LEU A 125 -2.16 -6.64 -2.84
CA LEU A 125 -2.85 -5.43 -3.32
C LEU A 125 -3.93 -5.69 -4.39
N LYS A 126 -4.18 -6.95 -4.76
CA LYS A 126 -5.15 -7.35 -5.80
C LYS A 126 -4.84 -6.78 -7.18
N ILE A 127 -3.57 -6.47 -7.44
CA ILE A 127 -3.09 -6.04 -8.75
C ILE A 127 -2.75 -7.29 -9.56
N LYS A 128 -3.46 -7.48 -10.69
CA LYS A 128 -3.26 -8.62 -11.57
C LYS A 128 -2.07 -8.40 -12.48
N LEU A 129 -1.00 -9.16 -12.24
CA LEU A 129 0.16 -9.20 -13.13
C LEU A 129 -0.17 -9.92 -14.45
N LEU A 130 0.43 -9.45 -15.54
CA LEU A 130 0.47 -10.18 -16.80
C LEU A 130 1.44 -11.35 -16.70
N ARG A 131 1.16 -12.45 -17.41
CA ARG A 131 2.04 -13.60 -17.47
C ARG A 131 3.35 -13.21 -18.15
N THR A 132 4.46 -13.49 -17.47
CA THR A 132 5.81 -13.25 -17.99
C THR A 132 6.41 -14.46 -18.70
N ASP A 133 5.67 -15.57 -18.76
CA ASP A 133 6.06 -16.80 -19.43
C ASP A 133 5.08 -17.11 -20.58
N GLY A 134 5.63 -17.48 -21.73
CA GLY A 134 4.83 -17.76 -22.93
C GLY A 134 4.24 -16.51 -23.58
N ASN A 135 3.16 -16.72 -24.36
CA ASN A 135 2.53 -15.72 -25.23
C ASN A 135 1.04 -15.49 -24.92
N ASP A 136 0.53 -16.03 -23.80
CA ASP A 136 -0.92 -15.99 -23.47
C ASP A 136 -1.47 -14.56 -23.33
N ASP A 137 -0.63 -13.61 -22.87
CA ASP A 137 -1.00 -12.20 -22.70
C ASP A 137 -0.37 -11.29 -23.79
N GLN A 138 -0.01 -11.84 -24.97
CA GLN A 138 0.68 -11.09 -26.03
C GLN A 138 -0.04 -9.79 -26.42
N ASP A 139 -1.36 -9.81 -26.61
CA ASP A 139 -2.12 -8.62 -27.00
C ASP A 139 -2.07 -7.53 -25.92
N LYS A 140 -2.07 -7.93 -24.64
CA LYS A 140 -2.00 -6.99 -23.51
C LYS A 140 -0.61 -6.40 -23.38
N TRP A 141 0.42 -7.21 -23.57
CA TRP A 141 1.80 -6.74 -23.64
C TRP A 141 2.01 -5.78 -24.82
N GLY A 142 1.37 -6.03 -25.97
CA GLY A 142 1.37 -5.13 -27.12
C GLY A 142 0.82 -3.74 -26.77
N LYS A 143 -0.35 -3.68 -26.12
CA LYS A 143 -0.93 -2.41 -25.64
C LYS A 143 -0.03 -1.69 -24.65
N LEU A 144 0.55 -2.42 -23.67
CA LEU A 144 1.47 -1.83 -22.69
C LEU A 144 2.75 -1.30 -23.34
N LYS A 145 3.31 -2.02 -24.33
CA LYS A 145 4.46 -1.55 -25.12
C LYS A 145 4.16 -0.20 -25.77
N ASP A 146 2.99 -0.03 -26.38
CA ASP A 146 2.61 1.22 -27.04
C ASP A 146 2.45 2.37 -26.03
N LEU A 147 1.86 2.09 -24.87
CA LEU A 147 1.80 3.06 -23.76
C LEU A 147 3.19 3.40 -23.21
N TYR A 148 4.07 2.40 -23.08
CA TYR A 148 5.43 2.56 -22.60
C TYR A 148 6.26 3.44 -23.55
N LYS A 149 6.09 3.26 -24.87
CA LYS A 149 6.69 4.12 -25.90
C LYS A 149 6.31 5.60 -25.70
N ALA A 150 5.07 5.88 -25.29
CA ALA A 150 4.58 7.23 -25.04
C ALA A 150 4.90 7.77 -23.63
N ALA A 151 5.46 6.95 -22.74
CA ALA A 151 5.60 7.27 -21.32
C ALA A 151 6.68 8.30 -20.98
N GLY A 152 7.66 8.51 -21.87
CA GLY A 152 8.79 9.38 -21.62
C GLY A 152 9.59 8.97 -20.38
N ASP A 153 9.75 9.89 -19.43
CA ASP A 153 10.47 9.69 -18.16
C ASP A 153 9.73 8.82 -17.13
N LYS A 154 8.46 8.47 -17.41
CA LYS A 154 7.63 7.62 -16.52
C LYS A 154 7.92 6.12 -16.65
N GLY A 155 8.81 5.73 -17.56
CA GLY A 155 9.24 4.35 -17.75
C GLY A 155 10.00 3.74 -16.57
N ILE A 156 10.43 2.49 -16.75
CA ILE A 156 11.37 1.79 -15.87
C ILE A 156 12.75 2.39 -16.12
N LYS A 157 13.45 2.78 -15.05
CA LYS A 157 14.77 3.41 -15.13
C LYS A 157 15.71 2.52 -15.93
N THR A 158 16.58 3.15 -16.72
CA THR A 158 17.60 2.46 -17.53
C THR A 158 17.06 1.44 -18.54
N PHE A 159 15.74 1.33 -18.72
CA PHE A 159 15.11 0.44 -19.69
C PHE A 159 14.40 1.24 -20.78
N ALA A 160 14.73 0.91 -22.03
CA ALA A 160 14.03 1.37 -23.21
C ALA A 160 13.79 0.17 -24.13
N ILE A 161 12.66 0.22 -24.84
CA ILE A 161 12.32 -0.78 -25.84
C ILE A 161 13.09 -0.44 -27.11
N ASN A 162 13.99 -1.34 -27.52
CA ASN A 162 14.72 -1.21 -28.78
C ASN A 162 13.79 -1.57 -29.93
N ASN A 163 13.79 -0.76 -31.00
CA ASN A 163 12.92 -0.94 -32.16
C ASN A 163 11.44 -1.11 -31.75
N PRO A 164 10.81 -0.10 -31.13
CA PRO A 164 9.48 -0.23 -30.52
C PRO A 164 8.35 -0.53 -31.51
N ASP A 165 8.60 -0.36 -32.81
CA ASP A 165 7.66 -0.67 -33.89
C ASP A 165 7.73 -2.15 -34.35
N ASP A 166 8.65 -2.94 -33.80
CA ASP A 166 8.74 -4.38 -34.06
C ASP A 166 7.57 -5.14 -33.39
N THR A 167 6.99 -6.11 -34.12
CA THR A 167 5.86 -6.92 -33.66
C THR A 167 6.14 -7.72 -32.39
N ASN A 168 7.40 -8.02 -32.09
CA ASN A 168 7.85 -8.76 -30.91
C ASN A 168 8.48 -7.85 -29.83
N ALA A 169 8.53 -6.53 -30.03
CA ALA A 169 9.12 -5.60 -29.05
C ALA A 169 8.41 -5.64 -27.68
N TRP A 170 7.18 -6.13 -27.60
CA TRP A 170 6.45 -6.36 -26.35
C TRP A 170 7.16 -7.36 -25.42
N GLN A 171 7.93 -8.29 -25.99
CA GLN A 171 8.70 -9.27 -25.22
C GLN A 171 9.79 -8.60 -24.38
N GLN A 172 10.38 -7.50 -24.86
CA GLN A 172 11.41 -6.78 -24.10
C GLN A 172 10.83 -6.20 -22.80
N LEU A 173 9.62 -5.63 -22.86
CA LEU A 173 8.93 -5.12 -21.68
C LEU A 173 8.54 -6.25 -20.72
N ARG A 174 8.01 -7.36 -21.25
CA ARG A 174 7.71 -8.58 -20.46
C ARG A 174 8.94 -9.10 -19.73
N ASP A 175 10.05 -9.22 -20.44
CA ASP A 175 11.28 -9.78 -19.91
C ASP A 175 11.91 -8.83 -18.88
N GLU A 176 11.80 -7.52 -19.09
CA GLU A 176 12.20 -6.53 -18.08
C GLU A 176 11.37 -6.64 -16.81
N CYS A 177 10.04 -6.76 -16.94
CA CYS A 177 9.16 -7.01 -15.81
C CYS A 177 9.58 -8.25 -15.02
N LYS A 178 9.85 -9.37 -15.71
CA LYS A 178 10.26 -10.64 -15.11
C LYS A 178 11.51 -10.52 -14.23
N LYS A 179 12.48 -9.68 -14.60
CA LYS A 179 13.72 -9.47 -13.82
C LYS A 179 13.46 -8.94 -12.42
N HIS A 180 12.42 -8.13 -12.24
CA HIS A 180 12.19 -7.39 -11.01
C HIS A 180 11.18 -8.06 -10.06
N LEU A 181 10.29 -8.92 -10.56
CA LEU A 181 9.18 -9.50 -9.76
C LEU A 181 9.63 -10.25 -8.48
N ASN A 182 10.84 -10.83 -8.50
CA ASN A 182 11.39 -11.58 -7.37
C ASN A 182 12.17 -10.71 -6.36
N LYS A 183 12.24 -9.39 -6.57
CA LYS A 183 12.91 -8.48 -5.62
C LYS A 183 12.26 -8.57 -4.25
N GLU A 184 13.10 -8.72 -3.23
CA GLU A 184 12.68 -8.81 -1.84
C GLU A 184 12.49 -7.43 -1.21
N ARG A 185 11.65 -7.36 -0.17
CA ARG A 185 11.33 -6.13 0.58
C ARG A 185 12.53 -5.31 1.06
N TRP A 186 13.68 -5.93 1.30
CA TRP A 186 14.88 -5.22 1.77
C TRP A 186 15.72 -4.57 0.67
N ASP A 187 15.45 -4.89 -0.61
CA ASP A 187 16.08 -4.24 -1.76
C ASP A 187 15.87 -2.73 -1.67
N SER A 188 16.94 -1.95 -1.86
CA SER A 188 16.90 -0.49 -1.74
C SER A 188 15.95 0.16 -2.74
N GLU A 189 15.62 -0.55 -3.81
CA GLU A 189 14.76 -0.09 -4.90
C GLU A 189 13.41 -0.78 -4.90
N TYR A 190 13.07 -1.52 -3.84
CA TYR A 190 11.83 -2.27 -3.74
C TYR A 190 10.60 -1.39 -4.01
N GLU A 191 10.46 -0.26 -3.29
CA GLU A 191 9.30 0.64 -3.44
C GLU A 191 9.25 1.28 -4.85
N TYR A 192 10.42 1.62 -5.40
CA TYR A 192 10.52 2.11 -6.77
C TYR A 192 9.99 1.08 -7.78
N TYR A 193 10.50 -0.15 -7.72
CA TYR A 193 10.08 -1.19 -8.65
C TYR A 193 8.66 -1.66 -8.39
N LEU A 194 8.15 -1.64 -7.15
CA LEU A 194 6.76 -1.94 -6.85
C LEU A 194 5.81 -1.04 -7.64
N GLY A 195 6.06 0.27 -7.63
CA GLY A 195 5.31 1.22 -8.45
C GLY A 195 5.47 0.92 -9.95
N LYS A 196 6.70 0.70 -10.42
CA LYS A 196 6.94 0.46 -11.85
C LYS A 196 6.35 -0.85 -12.37
N VAL A 197 6.41 -1.93 -11.60
CA VAL A 197 5.81 -3.21 -12.02
C VAL A 197 4.29 -3.20 -11.89
N SER A 198 3.74 -2.45 -10.93
CA SER A 198 2.31 -2.13 -10.90
C SER A 198 1.88 -1.37 -12.16
N ASP A 199 2.68 -0.42 -12.62
CA ASP A 199 2.36 0.39 -13.80
C ASP A 199 2.52 -0.36 -15.11
N TRP A 200 3.63 -1.08 -15.28
CA TRP A 200 4.09 -1.57 -16.58
C TRP A 200 4.04 -3.08 -16.75
N CYS A 201 3.71 -3.84 -15.71
CA CYS A 201 3.68 -5.30 -15.75
C CYS A 201 2.30 -5.88 -15.40
N SER A 202 1.30 -5.00 -15.20
CA SER A 202 -0.03 -5.37 -14.72
C SER A 202 -1.08 -5.18 -15.80
N ASP A 203 -2.12 -6.01 -15.75
CA ASP A 203 -3.30 -5.91 -16.61
C ASP A 203 -4.03 -4.59 -16.33
N LYS A 204 -4.24 -3.76 -17.36
CA LYS A 204 -4.91 -2.45 -17.23
C LYS A 204 -6.38 -2.46 -17.66
N GLY A 205 -6.90 -3.62 -18.07
CA GLY A 205 -8.26 -3.75 -18.62
C GLY A 205 -8.31 -3.55 -20.13
#